data_AF-A0A1A8L5N1-F1
#
_entry.id   AF-A0A1A8L5N1-F1
#
_cell.length_a   1.000
_cell.length_b   1.000
_cell.length_c   1.000
_cell.angle_alpha   90.00
_cell.angle_beta   90.00
_cell.angle_gamma   90.00
#
_symmetry.space_group_name_H-M   'P 1'
#
loop_
_entity.id
_entity.type
_entity.pdbx_description
1 polymer ?
#
loop_
_entity_poly.entity_id
_entity_poly.type
_entity_poly.pdbx_seq_one_letter_code
_entity_poly.pdbx_strand_id
1 'polypeptide(L)'
;VRDFLHSGKFEKTSLAKVMWKVKVNDCDWLKISKTGRVPPSELAYRTQILARNFLDALQACVQSNPSLLGSTVWGLKDIHKVLSSLAPAQKDKPQHLYFAKVDVSSAYESLPHDKLMEVIGQVLSPVQEELFTVRCYSKIWMDSHEGLKKAFVRQADFLDHDFRPTNMKGFLMSQQKSGKVHSAVTVEQHFCSDYRGIETLQFFTQMVTSSVVQYRKKFYRRCRGIPQGSIMSSLLCCLCYGHMERVLFKTMSATKGCLMRLVDDFLLITPDQRQAHTFLKILLAGVPQYGLVVNPQKVVVNFPIPERPWSGFDVHVLPSHCLFPWCGLLLDTRSLDVCKDYSRYSGLSLRYCMTLGSFHSAGLQMRTKLMSILRLKSHTLFLDLKNNSIEVVYRNIYSLLLLQAYRFHACAQNLPFGQTVAKNPVYFLQMIWDMAGFANRLIRISNKGLCLGSKNQTGVLQREAVELLLCLSFLVVLSQHRPLYRDLMARLHTWKRSLERRLGDLSLARVRQASSPKMPSDFLTIRS
;
A
#
# COMPACT_ATOMS: atom_id res chain seq x y z
N VAL A 1 1.09 -33.57 37.94
CA VAL A 1 2.47 -33.76 37.42
C VAL A 1 2.91 -35.20 37.59
N ARG A 2 2.83 -35.81 38.80
CA ARG A 2 3.05 -37.25 38.99
C ARG A 2 2.15 -38.14 38.10
N ASP A 3 0.84 -37.86 38.03
CA ASP A 3 -0.09 -38.64 37.17
C ASP A 3 0.20 -38.55 35.66
N PHE A 4 0.86 -37.48 35.21
CA PHE A 4 1.12 -37.20 33.79
C PHE A 4 2.37 -37.92 33.26
N LEU A 5 3.24 -38.40 34.16
CA LEU A 5 4.46 -39.13 33.82
C LEU A 5 4.23 -40.63 33.65
N HIS A 6 3.09 -41.14 34.14
CA HIS A 6 2.72 -42.56 34.06
C HIS A 6 1.63 -42.86 33.04
N SER A 7 1.04 -41.85 32.38
CA SER A 7 -0.06 -42.03 31.45
C SER A 7 0.42 -42.23 30.01
N GLY A 8 -0.11 -43.27 29.34
CA GLY A 8 0.22 -43.59 27.96
C GLY A 8 -0.28 -42.51 26.97
N LYS A 9 0.29 -42.50 25.76
CA LYS A 9 0.11 -41.47 24.71
C LYS A 9 -1.34 -41.17 24.29
N PHE A 10 -2.33 -41.95 24.77
CA PHE A 10 -3.74 -41.85 24.44
C PHE A 10 -4.70 -41.98 25.64
N GLU A 11 -4.21 -41.92 26.88
CA GLU A 11 -5.11 -41.95 28.05
C GLU A 11 -5.83 -40.61 28.25
N LYS A 12 -7.16 -40.69 28.43
CA LYS A 12 -8.02 -39.52 28.63
C LYS A 12 -8.06 -39.14 30.11
N THR A 13 -7.59 -37.93 30.44
CA THR A 13 -7.77 -37.33 31.77
C THR A 13 -9.07 -36.54 31.82
N SER A 14 -9.81 -36.60 32.94
CA SER A 14 -11.07 -35.86 33.07
C SER A 14 -10.84 -34.34 33.07
N LEU A 15 -11.74 -33.60 32.40
CA LEU A 15 -11.69 -32.14 32.29
C LEU A 15 -11.65 -31.47 33.68
N ALA A 16 -12.33 -32.06 34.67
CA ALA A 16 -12.34 -31.60 36.06
C ALA A 16 -10.94 -31.60 36.71
N LYS A 17 -10.11 -32.62 36.42
CA LYS A 17 -8.72 -32.71 36.91
C LYS A 17 -7.80 -31.65 36.28
N VAL A 18 -8.08 -31.23 35.03
CA VAL A 18 -7.31 -30.22 34.30
C VAL A 18 -7.70 -28.80 34.72
N MET A 19 -8.98 -28.57 35.03
CA MET A 19 -9.54 -27.24 35.29
C MET A 19 -9.53 -26.81 36.77
N TRP A 20 -9.10 -27.67 37.70
CA TRP A 20 -9.19 -27.50 39.16
C TRP A 20 -8.59 -26.20 39.75
N LYS A 21 -7.80 -25.43 39.00
CA LYS A 21 -7.25 -24.13 39.44
C LYS A 21 -7.41 -22.99 38.43
N VAL A 22 -8.23 -23.17 37.40
CA VAL A 22 -8.47 -22.15 36.38
C VAL A 22 -9.70 -21.34 36.78
N LYS A 23 -9.51 -20.05 37.11
CA LYS A 23 -10.61 -19.10 37.23
C LYS A 23 -10.93 -18.53 35.85
N VAL A 24 -12.17 -18.69 35.41
CA VAL A 24 -12.72 -18.17 34.15
C VAL A 24 -14.02 -17.45 34.46
N ASN A 25 -14.27 -16.33 33.78
CA ASN A 25 -15.56 -15.63 33.83
C ASN A 25 -16.45 -16.13 32.70
N ASP A 26 -17.75 -16.19 32.97
CA ASP A 26 -18.76 -16.54 31.97
C ASP A 26 -18.84 -15.45 30.88
N CYS A 27 -18.89 -15.88 29.62
CA CYS A 27 -19.18 -15.01 28.47
C CYS A 27 -20.64 -15.20 28.05
N ASP A 28 -21.53 -14.32 28.50
CA ASP A 28 -22.98 -14.52 28.37
C ASP A 28 -23.53 -14.41 26.94
N TRP A 29 -22.89 -13.64 26.06
CA TRP A 29 -23.28 -13.51 24.65
C TRP A 29 -22.86 -14.71 23.77
N LEU A 30 -22.08 -15.66 24.31
CA LEU A 30 -21.74 -16.92 23.63
C LEU A 30 -22.77 -18.05 23.92
N LYS A 31 -23.78 -17.79 24.77
CA LYS A 31 -24.79 -18.77 25.20
C LYS A 31 -25.98 -18.76 24.23
N ILE A 32 -26.02 -19.72 23.29
CA ILE A 32 -27.28 -20.06 22.55
C ILE A 32 -28.05 -21.16 23.30
N SER A 33 -27.39 -21.93 24.16
CA SER A 33 -28.05 -22.88 25.06
C SER A 33 -27.56 -22.71 26.49
N LYS A 34 -28.40 -23.15 27.44
CA LYS A 34 -28.17 -23.07 28.89
C LYS A 34 -26.88 -23.77 29.39
N THR A 35 -26.10 -24.43 28.52
CA THR A 35 -24.92 -25.24 28.91
C THR A 35 -23.55 -24.74 28.39
N GLY A 36 -23.49 -23.59 27.70
CA GLY A 36 -22.33 -22.66 27.74
C GLY A 36 -20.91 -23.19 27.45
N ARG A 37 -20.70 -24.13 26.53
CA ARG A 37 -19.35 -24.51 26.05
C ARG A 37 -19.28 -24.55 24.53
N VAL A 38 -18.37 -23.77 23.94
CA VAL A 38 -18.11 -23.71 22.49
C VAL A 38 -16.70 -24.26 22.21
N PRO A 39 -16.50 -25.18 21.25
CA PRO A 39 -15.17 -25.65 20.85
C PRO A 39 -14.24 -24.49 20.44
N PRO A 40 -12.92 -24.55 20.74
CA PRO A 40 -11.99 -23.49 20.38
C PRO A 40 -11.97 -23.14 18.88
N SER A 41 -12.14 -24.13 18.00
CA SER A 41 -12.21 -23.93 16.54
C SER A 41 -13.44 -23.12 16.13
N GLU A 42 -14.60 -23.43 16.74
CA GLU A 42 -15.83 -22.70 16.49
C GLU A 42 -15.77 -21.28 17.06
N LEU A 43 -15.17 -21.10 18.24
CA LEU A 43 -14.93 -19.78 18.81
C LEU A 43 -14.05 -18.93 17.88
N ALA A 44 -12.93 -19.47 17.40
CA ALA A 44 -12.04 -18.78 16.47
C ALA A 44 -12.75 -18.39 15.17
N TYR A 45 -13.55 -19.30 14.62
CA TYR A 45 -14.36 -19.05 13.42
C TYR A 45 -15.39 -17.93 13.64
N ARG A 46 -16.14 -17.98 14.75
CA ARG A 46 -17.13 -16.93 15.11
C ARG A 46 -16.47 -15.58 15.32
N THR A 47 -15.33 -15.52 16.04
CA THR A 47 -14.57 -14.29 16.22
C THR A 47 -14.10 -13.72 14.88
N GLN A 48 -13.68 -14.57 13.94
CA GLN A 48 -13.28 -14.13 12.60
C GLN A 48 -14.45 -13.53 11.81
N ILE A 49 -15.64 -14.11 11.90
CA ILE A 49 -16.85 -13.57 11.26
C ILE A 49 -17.20 -12.21 11.86
N LEU A 50 -17.30 -12.11 13.18
CA LEU A 50 -17.67 -10.86 13.86
C LEU A 50 -16.63 -9.75 13.64
N ALA A 51 -15.35 -10.10 13.63
CA ALA A 51 -14.26 -9.19 13.25
C ALA A 51 -14.46 -8.63 11.83
N ARG A 52 -14.90 -9.47 10.89
CA ARG A 52 -15.16 -9.06 9.51
C ARG A 52 -16.44 -8.22 9.40
N ASN A 53 -17.49 -8.56 10.13
CA ASN A 53 -18.71 -7.75 10.23
C ASN A 53 -18.40 -6.35 10.75
N PHE A 54 -17.63 -6.27 11.82
CA PHE A 54 -17.22 -5.00 12.38
C PHE A 54 -16.35 -4.19 11.42
N LEU A 55 -15.39 -4.82 10.75
CA LEU A 55 -14.58 -4.14 9.74
C LEU A 55 -15.46 -3.56 8.63
N ASP A 56 -16.39 -4.35 8.11
CA ASP A 56 -17.25 -3.95 6.99
C ASP A 56 -18.23 -2.84 7.43
N ALA A 57 -18.74 -2.87 8.67
CA ALA A 57 -19.55 -1.80 9.24
C ALA A 57 -18.78 -0.48 9.32
N LEU A 58 -17.56 -0.50 9.86
CA LEU A 58 -16.71 0.68 9.91
C LEU A 58 -16.37 1.20 8.51
N GLN A 59 -16.12 0.31 7.55
CA GLN A 59 -15.89 0.68 6.16
C GLN A 59 -17.12 1.36 5.54
N ALA A 60 -18.34 0.89 5.83
CA ALA A 60 -19.57 1.54 5.41
C ALA A 60 -19.72 2.94 6.03
N CYS A 61 -19.46 3.09 7.34
CA CYS A 61 -19.44 4.40 8.01
C CYS A 61 -18.43 5.36 7.37
N VAL A 62 -17.22 4.88 7.06
CA VAL A 62 -16.17 5.67 6.39
C VAL A 62 -16.55 6.02 4.96
N GLN A 63 -17.24 5.13 4.23
CA GLN A 63 -17.72 5.44 2.88
C GLN A 63 -18.78 6.54 2.91
N SER A 64 -19.69 6.53 3.89
CA SER A 64 -20.70 7.58 4.08
C SER A 64 -20.11 8.88 4.61
N ASN A 65 -19.11 8.81 5.49
CA ASN A 65 -18.43 9.98 6.04
C ASN A 65 -16.90 9.83 5.96
N PRO A 66 -16.28 10.14 4.80
CA PRO A 66 -14.83 10.01 4.62
C PRO A 66 -14.00 10.90 5.55
N SER A 67 -14.58 12.00 6.07
CA SER A 67 -13.89 12.91 6.99
C SER A 67 -13.43 12.23 8.28
N LEU A 68 -14.05 11.09 8.65
CA LEU A 68 -13.69 10.25 9.80
C LEU A 68 -12.23 9.79 9.77
N LEU A 69 -11.66 9.59 8.58
CA LEU A 69 -10.27 9.16 8.42
C LEU A 69 -9.25 10.31 8.51
N GLY A 70 -9.71 11.56 8.59
CA GLY A 70 -8.83 12.72 8.55
C GLY A 70 -7.94 12.71 7.31
N SER A 71 -6.64 12.84 7.51
CA SER A 71 -5.61 12.90 6.47
C SER A 71 -5.08 11.53 6.01
N THR A 72 -5.78 10.44 6.33
CA THR A 72 -5.33 9.09 5.95
C THR A 72 -5.24 8.93 4.44
N VAL A 73 -4.12 8.36 3.97
CA VAL A 73 -3.95 7.82 2.62
C VAL A 73 -3.68 6.33 2.71
N TRP A 74 -4.35 5.51 1.89
CA TRP A 74 -4.20 4.04 1.94
C TRP A 74 -3.10 3.50 1.04
N GLY A 75 -2.56 4.33 0.15
CA GLY A 75 -1.49 3.96 -0.76
C GLY A 75 -1.26 4.99 -1.85
N LEU A 76 -0.53 4.56 -2.90
CA LEU A 76 -0.03 5.46 -3.94
C LEU A 76 -1.13 6.21 -4.71
N LYS A 77 -2.33 5.64 -4.83
CA LYS A 77 -3.47 6.28 -5.50
C LYS A 77 -3.97 7.49 -4.72
N ASP A 78 -4.11 7.36 -3.40
CA ASP A 78 -4.58 8.44 -2.55
C ASP A 78 -3.52 9.53 -2.42
N ILE A 79 -2.24 9.13 -2.30
CA ILE A 79 -1.10 10.05 -2.33
C ILE A 79 -1.09 10.85 -3.64
N HIS A 80 -1.27 10.18 -4.79
CA HIS A 80 -1.37 10.84 -6.10
C HIS A 80 -2.53 11.83 -6.14
N LYS A 81 -3.71 11.44 -5.63
CA LYS A 81 -4.88 12.33 -5.56
C LYS A 81 -4.58 13.61 -4.75
N VAL A 82 -3.97 13.49 -3.57
CA VAL A 82 -3.62 14.64 -2.74
C VAL A 82 -2.59 15.52 -3.45
N LEU A 83 -1.49 14.93 -3.95
CA LEU A 83 -0.45 15.69 -4.63
C LEU A 83 -0.93 16.33 -5.93
N SER A 84 -1.85 15.70 -6.68
CA SER A 84 -2.47 16.29 -7.88
C SER A 84 -3.23 17.57 -7.60
N SER A 85 -3.69 17.79 -6.37
CA SER A 85 -4.35 19.05 -5.99
C SER A 85 -3.37 20.19 -5.68
N LEU A 86 -2.09 19.89 -5.41
CA LEU A 86 -1.07 20.89 -5.05
C LEU A 86 -0.01 21.09 -6.16
N ALA A 87 0.47 20.01 -6.77
CA ALA A 87 1.62 20.03 -7.68
C ALA A 87 1.45 20.96 -8.90
N PRO A 88 0.29 21.02 -9.59
CA PRO A 88 0.13 21.91 -10.73
C PRO A 88 0.27 23.40 -10.34
N ALA A 89 -0.37 23.82 -9.24
CA ALA A 89 -0.30 25.19 -8.76
C ALA A 89 1.11 25.57 -8.27
N GLN A 90 1.80 24.62 -7.62
CA GLN A 90 3.19 24.80 -7.18
C GLN A 90 4.15 24.95 -8.37
N LYS A 91 3.90 24.25 -9.49
CA LYS A 91 4.73 24.36 -10.70
C LYS A 91 4.49 25.65 -11.47
N ASP A 92 3.23 26.08 -11.53
CA ASP A 92 2.85 27.35 -12.18
C ASP A 92 3.40 28.56 -11.42
N LYS A 93 3.24 28.56 -10.08
CA LYS A 93 3.77 29.60 -9.20
C LYS A 93 4.59 28.98 -8.06
N PRO A 94 5.90 28.74 -8.29
CA PRO A 94 6.78 28.18 -7.28
C PRO A 94 6.84 29.07 -6.04
N GLN A 95 6.54 28.46 -4.89
CA GLN A 95 6.72 29.05 -3.57
C GLN A 95 7.58 28.14 -2.71
N HIS A 96 8.18 28.68 -1.66
CA HIS A 96 8.93 27.85 -0.73
C HIS A 96 7.96 26.96 0.08
N LEU A 97 8.34 25.70 0.29
CA LEU A 97 7.54 24.71 1.00
C LEU A 97 8.33 24.09 2.15
N TYR A 98 7.65 23.95 3.27
CA TYR A 98 8.10 23.34 4.50
C TYR A 98 7.51 21.93 4.62
N PHE A 99 8.41 20.97 4.74
CA PHE A 99 8.12 19.55 4.87
C PHE A 99 8.46 19.12 6.28
N ALA A 100 7.53 18.41 6.93
CA ALA A 100 7.75 17.77 8.21
C ALA A 100 7.21 16.34 8.16
N LYS A 101 8.12 15.37 8.31
CA LYS A 101 7.78 13.96 8.48
C LYS A 101 7.93 13.57 9.94
N VAL A 102 6.95 12.82 10.42
CA VAL A 102 6.91 12.30 11.79
C VAL A 102 6.49 10.83 11.75
N ASP A 103 7.25 9.97 12.43
CA ASP A 103 6.98 8.54 12.62
C ASP A 103 6.52 8.31 14.06
N VAL A 104 5.34 7.70 14.22
CA VAL A 104 4.79 7.38 15.54
C VAL A 104 5.30 6.02 16.01
N SER A 105 5.87 5.99 17.22
CA SER A 105 6.31 4.75 17.86
C SER A 105 5.13 3.94 18.35
N SER A 106 5.10 2.65 18.00
CA SER A 106 4.15 1.68 18.53
C SER A 106 2.68 2.10 18.40
N ALA A 107 2.31 2.63 17.23
CA ALA A 107 1.00 3.26 17.00
C ALA A 107 -0.21 2.35 17.25
N TYR A 108 -0.05 1.02 17.20
CA TYR A 108 -1.13 0.08 17.55
C TYR A 108 -1.12 -0.26 19.04
N GLU A 109 0.05 -0.48 19.62
CA GLU A 109 0.22 -0.90 21.02
C GLU A 109 -0.05 0.23 22.00
N SER A 110 0.14 1.48 21.58
CA SER A 110 0.04 2.64 22.44
C SER A 110 -1.37 3.20 22.57
N LEU A 111 -2.32 2.79 21.72
CA LEU A 111 -3.69 3.34 21.72
C LEU A 111 -4.41 3.08 23.05
N PRO A 112 -4.84 4.12 23.78
CA PRO A 112 -5.63 3.96 24.99
C PRO A 112 -7.00 3.37 24.68
N HIS A 113 -7.42 2.37 25.45
CA HIS A 113 -8.72 1.71 25.26
C HIS A 113 -9.89 2.68 25.43
N ASP A 114 -9.83 3.57 26.41
CA ASP A 114 -10.91 4.55 26.64
C ASP A 114 -11.10 5.48 25.43
N LYS A 115 -10.00 5.96 24.83
CA LYS A 115 -10.07 6.79 23.63
C LYS A 115 -10.53 6.01 22.40
N LEU A 116 -10.12 4.74 22.27
CA LEU A 116 -10.66 3.84 21.24
C LEU A 116 -12.17 3.66 21.38
N MET A 117 -12.65 3.44 22.60
CA MET A 117 -14.08 3.32 22.93
C MET A 117 -14.86 4.59 22.58
N GLU A 118 -14.35 5.75 22.96
CA GLU A 118 -14.93 7.06 22.62
C GLU A 118 -15.05 7.25 21.11
N VAL A 119 -13.95 7.09 20.37
CA VAL A 119 -13.91 7.37 18.93
C VAL A 119 -14.80 6.40 18.16
N ILE A 120 -14.70 5.09 18.43
CA ILE A 120 -15.51 4.09 17.72
C ILE A 120 -16.98 4.18 18.13
N GLY A 121 -17.26 4.52 19.39
CA GLY A 121 -18.61 4.85 19.85
C GLY A 121 -19.23 5.99 19.04
N GLN A 122 -18.49 7.09 18.81
CA GLN A 122 -18.93 8.20 17.95
C GLN A 122 -19.10 7.81 16.47
N VAL A 123 -18.26 6.92 15.94
CA VAL A 123 -18.37 6.44 14.56
C VAL A 123 -19.64 5.62 14.35
N LEU A 124 -20.00 4.79 15.34
CA LEU A 124 -21.14 3.87 15.27
C LEU A 124 -22.43 4.47 15.84
N SER A 125 -22.38 5.55 16.62
CA SER A 125 -23.57 6.17 17.23
C SER A 125 -24.69 6.51 16.25
N PRO A 126 -24.43 7.03 15.03
CA PRO A 126 -25.51 7.37 14.10
C PRO A 126 -26.17 6.14 13.47
N VAL A 127 -25.61 4.95 13.66
CA VAL A 127 -25.97 3.73 12.92
C VAL A 127 -26.24 2.55 13.84
N GLN A 128 -26.46 2.76 15.14
CA GLN A 128 -26.65 1.68 16.11
C GLN A 128 -27.89 0.84 15.80
N GLU A 129 -29.00 1.50 15.46
CA GLU A 129 -30.27 0.84 15.09
C GLU A 129 -30.34 0.45 13.61
N GLU A 130 -29.39 0.90 12.80
CA GLU A 130 -29.33 0.59 11.38
C GLU A 130 -28.92 -0.87 11.15
N LEU A 131 -29.57 -1.49 10.17
CA LEU A 131 -29.23 -2.83 9.70
C LEU A 131 -28.16 -2.75 8.62
N PHE A 132 -27.13 -3.57 8.75
CA PHE A 132 -26.12 -3.76 7.72
C PHE A 132 -26.49 -4.96 6.85
N THR A 133 -26.56 -4.71 5.54
CA THR A 133 -26.65 -5.77 4.54
C THR A 133 -25.27 -6.12 4.04
N VAL A 134 -24.97 -7.41 3.97
CA VAL A 134 -23.72 -7.92 3.43
C VAL A 134 -24.00 -8.62 2.12
N ARG A 135 -23.29 -8.20 1.08
CA ARG A 135 -23.28 -8.85 -0.22
C ARG A 135 -21.92 -9.47 -0.51
N CYS A 136 -21.93 -10.78 -0.75
CA CYS A 136 -20.77 -11.54 -1.19
C CYS A 136 -20.95 -11.94 -2.66
N TYR A 137 -19.96 -11.61 -3.50
CA TYR A 137 -20.00 -11.97 -4.90
C TYR A 137 -18.60 -12.26 -5.46
N SER A 138 -18.55 -13.15 -6.45
CA SER A 138 -17.36 -13.37 -7.26
C SER A 138 -17.34 -12.37 -8.41
N LYS A 139 -16.29 -11.54 -8.50
CA LYS A 139 -16.02 -10.71 -9.69
C LYS A 139 -15.04 -11.44 -10.59
N ILE A 140 -15.42 -11.68 -11.83
CA ILE A 140 -14.63 -12.36 -12.87
C ILE A 140 -14.39 -11.39 -14.01
N TRP A 141 -13.16 -11.21 -14.44
CA TRP A 141 -12.84 -10.28 -15.53
C TRP A 141 -11.69 -10.80 -16.37
N MET A 142 -11.62 -10.34 -17.62
CA MET A 142 -10.49 -10.61 -18.51
C MET A 142 -9.41 -9.58 -18.26
N ASP A 143 -8.26 -10.04 -17.78
CA ASP A 143 -7.05 -9.24 -17.75
C ASP A 143 -6.30 -9.37 -19.07
N SER A 144 -5.95 -8.24 -19.67
CA SER A 144 -5.26 -8.20 -20.96
C SER A 144 -3.90 -8.91 -20.99
N HIS A 145 -3.28 -9.18 -19.83
CA HIS A 145 -1.95 -9.80 -19.74
C HIS A 145 -1.95 -11.10 -18.94
N GLU A 146 -2.73 -11.16 -17.87
CA GLU A 146 -2.80 -12.34 -17.00
C GLU A 146 -3.98 -13.26 -17.32
N GLY A 147 -4.77 -12.93 -18.35
CA GLY A 147 -5.93 -13.71 -18.78
C GLY A 147 -7.10 -13.61 -17.80
N LEU A 148 -7.87 -14.69 -17.68
CA LEU A 148 -9.05 -14.71 -16.82
C LEU A 148 -8.68 -14.56 -15.34
N LYS A 149 -9.31 -13.61 -14.66
CA LYS A 149 -9.12 -13.33 -13.23
C LYS A 149 -10.43 -13.44 -12.46
N LYS A 150 -10.31 -13.80 -11.18
CA LYS A 150 -11.42 -13.89 -10.23
C LYS A 150 -11.01 -13.27 -8.89
N ALA A 151 -11.92 -12.52 -8.27
CA ALA A 151 -11.81 -12.06 -6.90
C ALA A 151 -13.12 -12.29 -6.15
N PHE A 152 -13.02 -12.62 -4.87
CA PHE A 152 -14.16 -12.68 -3.96
C PHE A 152 -14.31 -11.35 -3.25
N VAL A 153 -15.48 -10.74 -3.37
CA VAL A 153 -15.79 -9.45 -2.78
C VAL A 153 -16.85 -9.67 -1.71
N ARG A 154 -16.63 -9.06 -0.55
CA ARG A 154 -17.62 -8.89 0.51
C ARG A 154 -17.80 -7.40 0.71
N GLN A 155 -19.02 -6.90 0.62
CA GLN A 155 -19.34 -5.49 0.77
C GLN A 155 -20.52 -5.37 1.75
N ALA A 156 -20.36 -4.55 2.79
CA ALA A 156 -21.49 -4.14 3.62
C ALA A 156 -21.99 -2.75 3.22
N ASP A 157 -23.29 -2.56 3.29
CA ASP A 157 -23.98 -1.29 3.09
C ASP A 157 -25.14 -1.15 4.09
N PHE A 158 -25.51 0.09 4.39
CA PHE A 158 -26.72 0.41 5.16
C PHE A 158 -27.96 -0.10 4.41
N LEU A 159 -28.89 -0.72 5.13
CA LEU A 159 -30.21 -1.07 4.63
C LEU A 159 -31.05 0.20 4.52
N ASP A 160 -30.90 0.94 3.43
CA ASP A 160 -31.81 2.03 3.10
C ASP A 160 -33.06 1.45 2.41
N HIS A 161 -34.24 1.74 2.95
CA HIS A 161 -35.52 1.30 2.40
C HIS A 161 -35.84 1.96 1.04
N ASP A 162 -35.24 3.12 0.72
CA ASP A 162 -35.70 3.94 -0.41
C ASP A 162 -34.76 4.00 -1.62
N PHE A 163 -33.44 3.72 -1.48
CA PHE A 163 -32.49 4.00 -2.57
C PHE A 163 -31.42 2.94 -2.88
N ARG A 164 -31.33 1.85 -2.13
CA ARG A 164 -30.28 0.82 -2.35
C ARG A 164 -30.83 -0.43 -3.04
N PRO A 165 -30.22 -0.89 -4.14
CA PRO A 165 -30.76 -2.04 -4.88
C PRO A 165 -30.71 -3.35 -4.08
N THR A 166 -31.88 -3.85 -3.70
CA THR A 166 -32.04 -5.14 -3.02
C THR A 166 -31.65 -6.32 -3.91
N ASN A 167 -31.79 -6.21 -5.23
CA ASN A 167 -31.37 -7.25 -6.18
C ASN A 167 -29.98 -6.98 -6.79
N MET A 168 -29.34 -8.03 -7.32
CA MET A 168 -28.03 -7.95 -7.97
C MET A 168 -28.03 -7.01 -9.18
N LYS A 169 -29.11 -6.98 -9.98
CA LYS A 169 -29.18 -6.15 -11.19
C LYS A 169 -29.01 -4.66 -10.89
N GLY A 170 -29.80 -4.12 -9.96
CA GLY A 170 -29.70 -2.70 -9.63
C GLY A 170 -28.37 -2.36 -8.95
N PHE A 171 -27.81 -3.27 -8.15
CA PHE A 171 -26.49 -3.07 -7.53
C PHE A 171 -25.40 -2.96 -8.60
N LEU A 172 -25.42 -3.82 -9.62
CA LEU A 172 -24.48 -3.73 -10.72
C LEU A 172 -24.65 -2.44 -11.52
N MET A 173 -25.88 -1.96 -11.71
CA MET A 173 -26.12 -0.67 -12.35
C MET A 173 -25.49 0.48 -11.56
N SER A 174 -25.60 0.49 -10.23
CA SER A 174 -24.96 1.53 -9.40
C SER A 174 -23.43 1.42 -9.38
N GLN A 175 -22.89 0.20 -9.36
CA GLN A 175 -21.45 -0.07 -9.44
C GLN A 175 -20.86 0.31 -10.81
N GLN A 176 -21.62 0.12 -11.89
CA GLN A 176 -21.23 0.55 -13.24
C GLN A 176 -21.28 2.07 -13.36
N LYS A 177 -22.34 2.72 -12.85
CA LYS A 177 -22.47 4.18 -12.84
C LYS A 177 -21.34 4.86 -12.05
N SER A 178 -20.88 4.24 -10.96
CA SER A 178 -19.73 4.70 -10.18
C SER A 178 -18.36 4.30 -10.76
N GLY A 179 -18.32 3.57 -11.89
CA GLY A 179 -17.10 3.13 -12.55
C GLY A 179 -16.31 2.04 -11.80
N LYS A 180 -16.89 1.42 -10.77
CA LYS A 180 -16.25 0.35 -9.97
C LYS A 180 -16.23 -1.01 -10.69
N VAL A 181 -17.14 -1.21 -11.64
CA VAL A 181 -17.26 -2.44 -12.44
C VAL A 181 -17.32 -2.07 -13.93
N HIS A 182 -16.47 -2.71 -14.74
CA HIS A 182 -16.42 -2.58 -16.19
C HIS A 182 -15.89 -3.90 -16.77
N SER A 183 -16.50 -4.40 -17.86
CA SER A 183 -16.09 -5.64 -18.55
C SER A 183 -15.84 -6.81 -17.61
N ALA A 184 -16.75 -7.04 -16.66
CA ALA A 184 -16.64 -8.08 -15.67
C ALA A 184 -17.99 -8.78 -15.49
N VAL A 185 -17.94 -10.08 -15.22
CA VAL A 185 -19.08 -10.90 -14.80
C VAL A 185 -19.06 -10.97 -13.28
N THR A 186 -20.21 -10.74 -12.66
CA THR A 186 -20.38 -10.86 -11.21
C THR A 186 -21.37 -11.97 -10.90
N VAL A 187 -20.98 -12.89 -10.03
CA VAL A 187 -21.83 -14.01 -9.58
C VAL A 187 -22.13 -13.80 -8.11
N GLU A 188 -23.39 -13.55 -7.77
CA GLU A 188 -23.83 -13.45 -6.37
C GLU A 188 -23.63 -14.79 -5.68
N GLN A 189 -23.02 -14.76 -4.50
CA GLN A 189 -22.81 -15.95 -3.68
C GLN A 189 -23.74 -15.94 -2.48
N HIS A 190 -23.91 -14.77 -1.85
CA HIS A 190 -24.71 -14.61 -0.66
C HIS A 190 -25.13 -13.14 -0.52
N PHE A 191 -26.38 -12.90 -0.12
CA PHE A 191 -26.90 -11.59 0.26
C PHE A 191 -27.82 -11.76 1.46
N CYS A 192 -27.50 -11.11 2.58
CA CYS A 192 -28.28 -11.22 3.81
C CYS A 192 -28.14 -9.95 4.66
N SER A 193 -29.20 -9.63 5.41
CA SER A 193 -29.18 -8.64 6.48
C SER A 193 -28.56 -9.31 7.70
N ASP A 194 -27.29 -9.02 7.98
CA ASP A 194 -26.48 -9.90 8.85
C ASP A 194 -26.39 -9.40 10.30
N TYR A 195 -26.48 -8.09 10.56
CA TYR A 195 -26.28 -7.53 11.90
C TYR A 195 -26.68 -6.05 11.99
N ARG A 196 -26.92 -5.57 13.23
CA ARG A 196 -27.12 -4.15 13.57
C ARG A 196 -25.82 -3.47 14.01
N GLY A 197 -25.80 -2.15 13.94
CA GLY A 197 -24.67 -1.35 14.46
C GLY A 197 -24.44 -1.54 15.96
N ILE A 198 -25.50 -1.75 16.74
CA ILE A 198 -25.38 -2.00 18.18
C ILE A 198 -24.66 -3.31 18.49
N GLU A 199 -24.92 -4.39 17.75
CA GLU A 199 -24.22 -5.67 17.89
C GLU A 199 -22.73 -5.53 17.53
N THR A 200 -22.46 -4.70 16.52
CA THR A 200 -21.10 -4.37 16.08
C THR A 200 -20.32 -3.61 17.17
N LEU A 201 -20.96 -2.63 17.81
CA LEU A 201 -20.39 -1.88 18.93
C LEU A 201 -20.16 -2.76 20.17
N GLN A 202 -21.11 -3.66 20.47
CA GLN A 202 -20.98 -4.63 21.56
C GLN A 202 -19.79 -5.56 21.35
N PHE A 203 -19.66 -6.14 20.14
CA PHE A 203 -18.51 -6.97 19.78
C PHE A 203 -17.18 -6.20 19.95
N PHE A 204 -17.12 -4.96 19.49
CA PHE A 204 -15.93 -4.12 19.64
C PHE A 204 -15.58 -3.85 21.11
N THR A 205 -16.58 -3.45 21.90
CA THR A 205 -16.44 -3.20 23.34
C THR A 205 -15.81 -4.40 24.02
N GLN A 206 -16.32 -5.58 23.69
CA GLN A 206 -15.82 -6.81 24.28
C GLN A 206 -14.43 -7.19 23.75
N MET A 207 -14.17 -7.05 22.46
CA MET A 207 -12.85 -7.31 21.87
C MET A 207 -11.78 -6.48 22.57
N VAL A 208 -12.05 -5.20 22.85
CA VAL A 208 -11.10 -4.30 23.50
C VAL A 208 -10.95 -4.66 24.99
N THR A 209 -12.06 -4.83 25.71
CA THR A 209 -12.05 -5.05 27.16
C THR A 209 -11.64 -6.45 27.59
N SER A 210 -11.88 -7.47 26.76
CA SER A 210 -11.74 -8.89 27.11
C SER A 210 -10.64 -9.60 26.30
N SER A 211 -9.70 -8.86 25.70
CA SER A 211 -8.62 -9.46 24.92
C SER A 211 -7.62 -10.18 25.83
N VAL A 212 -7.56 -11.51 25.72
CA VAL A 212 -6.60 -12.37 26.41
C VAL A 212 -5.58 -12.90 25.41
N VAL A 213 -4.30 -12.83 25.77
CA VAL A 213 -3.18 -13.36 25.00
C VAL A 213 -2.49 -14.43 25.82
N GLN A 214 -2.25 -15.59 25.22
CA GLN A 214 -1.41 -16.61 25.81
C GLN A 214 0.04 -16.41 25.35
N TYR A 215 0.95 -16.25 26.32
CA TYR A 215 2.38 -16.27 26.06
C TYR A 215 3.03 -17.36 26.92
N ARG A 216 3.64 -18.33 26.25
CA ARG A 216 4.12 -19.57 26.86
C ARG A 216 2.97 -20.28 27.61
N LYS A 217 3.11 -20.50 28.93
CA LYS A 217 2.12 -21.15 29.79
C LYS A 217 1.30 -20.17 30.63
N LYS A 218 1.36 -18.87 30.33
CA LYS A 218 0.66 -17.81 31.08
C LYS A 218 -0.32 -17.08 30.18
N PHE A 219 -1.43 -16.64 30.79
CA PHE A 219 -2.46 -15.84 30.13
C PHE A 219 -2.36 -14.40 30.64
N TYR A 220 -2.46 -13.46 29.73
CA TYR A 220 -2.36 -12.03 30.00
C TYR A 220 -3.57 -11.33 29.39
N ARG A 221 -4.16 -10.38 30.12
CA ARG A 221 -5.15 -9.47 29.55
C ARG A 221 -4.43 -8.30 28.91
N ARG A 222 -4.81 -7.92 27.69
CA ARG A 222 -4.32 -6.69 27.05
C ARG A 222 -5.07 -5.50 27.66
N CYS A 223 -4.34 -4.60 28.30
CA CYS A 223 -4.92 -3.40 28.92
C CYS A 223 -4.70 -2.11 28.09
N ARG A 224 -3.96 -2.20 26.98
CA ARG A 224 -3.65 -1.08 26.10
C ARG A 224 -3.36 -1.57 24.69
N GLY A 225 -3.73 -0.75 23.70
CA GLY A 225 -3.48 -1.02 22.29
C GLY A 225 -4.38 -2.07 21.65
N ILE A 226 -4.15 -2.30 20.36
CA ILE A 226 -4.87 -3.23 19.50
C ILE A 226 -3.91 -4.28 18.91
N PRO A 227 -4.37 -5.51 18.58
CA PRO A 227 -3.50 -6.59 18.13
C PRO A 227 -2.88 -6.31 16.76
N GLN A 228 -1.55 -6.40 16.65
CA GLN A 228 -0.89 -6.47 15.34
C GLN A 228 -1.37 -7.71 14.56
N GLY A 229 -1.55 -7.56 13.25
CA GLY A 229 -2.02 -8.64 12.37
C GLY A 229 -3.53 -8.88 12.36
N SER A 230 -4.31 -8.19 13.21
CA SER A 230 -5.76 -8.16 13.05
C SER A 230 -6.15 -7.34 11.81
N ILE A 231 -7.16 -7.83 11.08
CA ILE A 231 -7.70 -7.18 9.88
C ILE A 231 -8.28 -5.79 10.14
N MET A 232 -8.61 -5.45 11.40
CA MET A 232 -9.23 -4.17 11.76
C MET A 232 -8.22 -3.14 12.27
N SER A 233 -7.02 -3.55 12.65
CA SER A 233 -6.13 -2.69 13.44
C SER A 233 -5.70 -1.42 12.71
N SER A 234 -5.40 -1.52 11.41
CA SER A 234 -5.08 -0.34 10.60
C SER A 234 -6.23 0.65 10.55
N LEU A 235 -7.47 0.18 10.37
CA LEU A 235 -8.64 1.07 10.29
C LEU A 235 -8.95 1.73 11.63
N LEU A 236 -8.89 0.97 12.74
CA LEU A 236 -9.08 1.49 14.09
C LEU A 236 -8.05 2.58 14.41
N CYS A 237 -6.77 2.32 14.13
CA CYS A 237 -5.71 3.31 14.30
C CYS A 237 -5.95 4.57 13.46
N CYS A 238 -6.31 4.39 12.18
CA CYS A 238 -6.60 5.51 11.29
C CYS A 238 -7.81 6.35 11.71
N LEU A 239 -8.85 5.73 12.29
CA LEU A 239 -10.00 6.45 12.84
C LEU A 239 -9.63 7.25 14.09
N CYS A 240 -8.85 6.66 15.00
CA CYS A 240 -8.36 7.36 16.19
C CYS A 240 -7.46 8.55 15.85
N TYR A 241 -6.47 8.36 14.97
CA TYR A 241 -5.62 9.48 14.54
C TYR A 241 -6.37 10.46 13.64
N GLY A 242 -7.35 10.02 12.86
CA GLY A 242 -8.26 10.91 12.13
C GLY A 242 -9.06 11.81 13.07
N HIS A 243 -9.57 11.26 14.17
CA HIS A 243 -10.23 12.04 15.22
C HIS A 243 -9.26 13.02 15.89
N MET A 244 -8.06 12.57 16.25
CA MET A 244 -7.00 13.44 16.79
C MET A 244 -6.69 14.61 15.87
N GLU A 245 -6.51 14.37 14.57
CA GLU A 245 -6.22 15.39 13.57
C GLU A 245 -7.32 16.45 13.51
N ARG A 246 -8.60 16.03 13.53
CA ARG A 246 -9.73 16.96 13.53
C ARG A 246 -9.80 17.82 14.79
N VAL A 247 -9.35 17.30 15.93
CA VAL A 247 -9.31 18.05 17.19
C VAL A 247 -8.12 19.01 17.23
N LEU A 248 -6.92 18.57 16.85
CA LEU A 248 -5.68 19.33 17.03
C LEU A 248 -5.32 20.23 15.85
N PHE A 249 -5.68 19.84 14.62
CA PHE A 249 -5.20 20.48 13.39
C PHE A 249 -6.33 21.11 12.55
N LYS A 250 -7.50 21.37 13.15
CA LYS A 250 -8.67 21.95 12.46
C LYS A 250 -8.34 23.23 11.69
N THR A 251 -7.53 24.10 12.27
CA THR A 251 -7.11 25.39 11.68
C THR A 251 -6.07 25.23 10.57
N MET A 252 -5.39 24.09 10.48
CA MET A 252 -4.35 23.86 9.48
C MET A 252 -4.91 23.61 8.07
N SER A 253 -6.18 23.20 7.99
CA SER A 253 -6.92 23.00 6.74
C SER A 253 -7.11 24.30 5.91
N ALA A 254 -6.98 25.47 6.54
CA ALA A 254 -7.21 26.76 5.86
C ALA A 254 -6.05 27.22 4.94
N THR A 255 -4.91 26.54 4.97
CA THR A 255 -3.72 26.92 4.20
C THR A 255 -3.56 26.08 2.93
N LYS A 256 -2.83 26.59 1.93
CA LYS A 256 -2.52 25.89 0.65
C LYS A 256 -1.59 24.66 0.79
N GLY A 257 -1.47 24.09 1.99
CA GLY A 257 -0.69 22.90 2.29
C GLY A 257 -1.51 21.61 2.25
N CYS A 258 -0.87 20.49 2.57
CA CYS A 258 -1.54 19.22 2.79
C CYS A 258 -0.91 18.44 3.94
N LEU A 259 -1.74 17.71 4.66
CA LEU A 259 -1.34 16.69 5.62
C LEU A 259 -1.74 15.33 5.04
N MET A 260 -0.81 14.40 5.02
CA MET A 260 -1.04 13.00 4.64
C MET A 260 -0.55 12.09 5.76
N ARG A 261 -1.26 10.98 5.98
CA ARG A 261 -0.87 9.95 6.93
C ARG A 261 -1.06 8.57 6.36
N LEU A 262 0.00 7.77 6.35
CA LEU A 262 -0.08 6.34 6.07
C LEU A 262 0.06 5.60 7.39
N VAL A 263 -1.08 5.35 8.04
CA VAL A 263 -1.17 4.76 9.38
C VAL A 263 -0.42 5.58 10.44
N ASP A 264 0.86 5.31 10.68
CA ASP A 264 1.73 5.88 11.71
C ASP A 264 2.77 6.86 11.15
N ASP A 265 2.96 6.88 9.83
CA ASP A 265 3.82 7.82 9.12
C ASP A 265 3.02 9.08 8.71
N PHE A 266 3.34 10.22 9.32
CA PHE A 266 2.77 11.53 8.96
C PHE A 266 3.71 12.30 8.03
N LEU A 267 3.13 13.07 7.10
CA LEU A 267 3.80 14.06 6.26
C LEU A 267 2.96 15.32 6.14
N LEU A 268 3.49 16.44 6.63
CA LEU A 268 2.97 17.77 6.39
C LEU A 268 3.79 18.45 5.29
N ILE A 269 3.11 19.07 4.32
CA ILE A 269 3.68 19.95 3.31
C ILE A 269 2.93 21.28 3.39
N THR A 270 3.62 22.40 3.64
CA THR A 270 2.96 23.70 3.78
C THR A 270 3.84 24.87 3.35
N PRO A 271 3.30 25.95 2.77
CA PRO A 271 4.05 27.19 2.57
C PRO A 271 4.20 28.03 3.85
N ASP A 272 3.53 27.69 4.95
CA ASP A 272 3.59 28.44 6.22
C ASP A 272 4.55 27.77 7.22
N GLN A 273 5.68 28.43 7.48
CA GLN A 273 6.69 27.94 8.42
C GLN A 273 6.14 27.82 9.86
N ARG A 274 5.29 28.75 10.29
CA ARG A 274 4.72 28.75 11.65
C ARG A 274 3.81 27.55 11.84
N GLN A 275 3.07 27.20 10.80
CA GLN A 275 2.26 25.99 10.77
C GLN A 275 3.13 24.73 10.89
N ALA A 276 4.24 24.64 10.14
CA ALA A 276 5.16 23.51 10.23
C ALA A 276 5.79 23.35 11.63
N HIS A 277 6.20 24.47 12.25
CA HIS A 277 6.67 24.46 13.64
C HIS A 277 5.60 24.03 14.65
N THR A 278 4.36 24.53 14.47
CA THR A 278 3.24 24.19 15.37
C THR A 278 2.90 22.70 15.29
N PHE A 279 2.85 22.15 14.08
CA PHE A 279 2.65 20.72 13.85
C PHE A 279 3.69 19.86 14.55
N LEU A 280 4.98 20.16 14.34
CA LEU A 280 6.06 19.47 15.01
C LEU A 280 5.93 19.59 16.52
N LYS A 281 5.70 20.81 17.05
CA LYS A 281 5.61 21.09 18.49
C LYS A 281 4.58 20.20 19.16
N ILE A 282 3.40 20.08 18.55
CA ILE A 282 2.31 19.27 19.07
C ILE A 282 2.70 17.78 19.06
N LEU A 283 3.23 17.26 17.95
CA LEU A 283 3.51 15.83 17.83
C LEU A 283 4.71 15.38 18.67
N LEU A 284 5.79 16.15 18.72
CA LEU A 284 6.98 15.81 19.50
C LEU A 284 6.76 15.95 21.01
N ALA A 285 5.86 16.83 21.45
CA ALA A 285 5.38 16.82 22.84
C ALA A 285 4.59 15.54 23.19
N GLY A 286 4.15 14.79 22.16
CA GLY A 286 3.27 13.63 22.29
C GLY A 286 1.81 14.05 22.48
N VAL A 287 0.91 13.09 22.22
CA VAL A 287 -0.52 13.28 22.47
C VAL A 287 -1.02 12.12 23.34
N PRO A 288 -0.83 12.20 24.68
CA PRO A 288 -1.10 11.09 25.59
C PRO A 288 -2.53 10.55 25.52
N GLN A 289 -3.52 11.43 25.27
CA GLN A 289 -4.93 11.03 25.11
C GLN A 289 -5.17 10.04 23.96
N TYR A 290 -4.31 10.05 22.94
CA TYR A 290 -4.35 9.12 21.81
C TYR A 290 -3.19 8.11 21.85
N GLY A 291 -2.38 8.12 22.91
CA GLY A 291 -1.18 7.30 23.00
C GLY A 291 -0.11 7.62 21.95
N LEU A 292 -0.19 8.78 21.29
CA LEU A 292 0.77 9.14 20.26
C LEU A 292 2.09 9.55 20.91
N VAL A 293 3.15 8.82 20.55
CA VAL A 293 4.52 9.13 20.94
C VAL A 293 5.37 9.08 19.68
N VAL A 294 6.06 10.18 19.37
CA VAL A 294 6.92 10.29 18.20
C VAL A 294 8.26 9.63 18.44
N ASN A 295 8.84 9.00 17.42
CA ASN A 295 10.26 8.66 17.42
C ASN A 295 11.09 9.86 16.94
N PRO A 296 11.82 10.57 17.82
CA PRO A 296 12.54 11.78 17.44
C PRO A 296 13.61 11.54 16.37
N GLN A 297 14.30 10.40 16.43
CA GLN A 297 15.36 10.01 15.49
C GLN A 297 14.85 9.79 14.06
N LYS A 298 13.53 9.64 13.89
CA LYS A 298 12.90 9.46 12.58
C LYS A 298 12.14 10.70 12.11
N VAL A 299 12.17 11.78 12.88
CA VAL A 299 11.63 13.06 12.44
C VAL A 299 12.59 13.66 11.42
N VAL A 300 12.03 14.08 10.29
CA VAL A 300 12.77 14.70 9.21
C VAL A 300 12.08 16.00 8.83
N VAL A 301 12.84 17.07 8.63
CA VAL A 301 12.34 18.38 8.20
C VAL A 301 13.25 18.99 7.14
N ASN A 302 12.80 19.98 6.39
CA ASN A 302 13.65 20.75 5.46
C ASN A 302 13.83 22.21 5.87
N PHE A 303 13.65 22.53 7.16
CA PHE A 303 13.69 23.90 7.67
C PHE A 303 14.35 23.97 9.04
N PRO A 304 14.95 25.12 9.40
CA PRO A 304 15.68 25.27 10.65
C PRO A 304 14.72 25.09 11.83
N ILE A 305 15.15 24.33 12.83
CA ILE A 305 14.42 24.14 14.09
C ILE A 305 15.03 25.10 15.13
N PRO A 306 14.23 25.92 15.83
CA PRO A 306 14.73 26.79 16.89
C PRO A 306 15.40 25.97 17.99
N GLU A 307 16.49 26.47 18.57
CA GLU A 307 17.30 25.72 19.55
C GLU A 307 16.53 25.29 20.81
N ARG A 308 15.44 25.98 21.20
CA ARG A 308 14.62 25.62 22.37
C ARG A 308 13.12 25.69 22.03
N PRO A 309 12.25 24.78 22.53
CA PRO A 309 12.46 23.70 23.50
C PRO A 309 13.00 22.38 22.91
N TRP A 310 13.57 22.46 21.70
CA TRP A 310 13.95 21.30 20.88
C TRP A 310 15.34 20.72 21.19
N SER A 311 16.08 21.32 22.14
CA SER A 311 17.47 21.03 22.56
C SER A 311 17.69 19.67 23.23
N GLY A 312 17.14 18.61 22.63
CA GLY A 312 17.22 17.23 23.12
C GLY A 312 16.62 16.20 22.15
N PHE A 313 15.99 16.64 21.06
CA PHE A 313 15.48 15.76 20.02
C PHE A 313 16.43 15.74 18.83
N ASP A 314 16.90 14.55 18.46
CA ASP A 314 17.77 14.32 17.31
C ASP A 314 16.96 14.35 16.01
N VAL A 315 16.50 15.54 15.63
CA VAL A 315 15.69 15.75 14.43
C VAL A 315 16.59 15.94 13.22
N HIS A 316 16.32 15.19 12.16
CA HIS A 316 17.10 15.25 10.93
C HIS A 316 16.66 16.44 10.06
N VAL A 317 17.47 17.49 10.03
CA VAL A 317 17.23 18.67 9.19
C VAL A 317 17.92 18.48 7.84
N LEU A 318 17.13 18.33 6.78
CA LEU A 318 17.58 18.29 5.40
C LEU A 318 17.72 19.72 4.82
N PRO A 319 18.48 19.88 3.72
CA PRO A 319 18.51 21.13 2.98
C PRO A 319 17.11 21.58 2.55
N SER A 320 16.92 22.89 2.43
CA SER A 320 15.65 23.51 2.03
C SER A 320 15.12 22.95 0.70
N HIS A 321 16.01 22.80 -0.28
CA HIS A 321 15.77 22.05 -1.51
C HIS A 321 16.41 20.66 -1.42
N CYS A 322 15.58 19.62 -1.37
CA CYS A 322 16.05 18.24 -1.36
C CYS A 322 14.99 17.28 -1.96
N LEU A 323 15.39 16.02 -2.14
CA LEU A 323 14.48 14.90 -2.37
C LEU A 323 14.04 14.34 -1.01
N PHE A 324 12.89 14.79 -0.53
CA PHE A 324 12.37 14.52 0.80
C PHE A 324 11.78 13.10 0.89
N PRO A 325 12.27 12.23 1.81
CA PRO A 325 11.85 10.83 1.87
C PRO A 325 10.58 10.63 2.71
N TRP A 326 9.59 9.90 2.16
CA TRP A 326 8.40 9.49 2.91
C TRP A 326 7.75 8.23 2.33
N CYS A 327 7.46 7.23 3.17
CA CYS A 327 6.82 5.95 2.80
C CYS A 327 7.39 5.26 1.53
N GLY A 328 8.70 5.39 1.31
CA GLY A 328 9.40 4.81 0.16
C GLY A 328 9.23 5.60 -1.14
N LEU A 329 8.87 6.88 -1.02
CA LEU A 329 8.86 7.89 -2.06
C LEU A 329 9.93 8.95 -1.74
N LEU A 330 10.36 9.67 -2.77
CA LEU A 330 11.20 10.84 -2.69
C LEU A 330 10.44 12.00 -3.36
N LEU A 331 10.15 13.06 -2.62
CA LEU A 331 9.42 14.23 -3.12
C LEU A 331 10.39 15.40 -3.27
N ASP A 332 10.50 15.99 -4.45
CA ASP A 332 11.24 17.24 -4.61
C ASP A 332 10.52 18.36 -3.86
N THR A 333 11.18 18.97 -2.87
CA THR A 333 10.56 19.98 -2.01
C THR A 333 10.20 21.28 -2.72
N ARG A 334 10.67 21.49 -3.96
CA ARG A 334 10.40 22.67 -4.76
C ARG A 334 9.33 22.42 -5.83
N SER A 335 9.47 21.36 -6.61
CA SER A 335 8.60 21.07 -7.76
C SER A 335 7.45 20.11 -7.45
N LEU A 336 7.49 19.42 -6.29
CA LEU A 336 6.62 18.29 -5.94
C LEU A 336 6.70 17.11 -6.92
N ASP A 337 7.78 17.03 -7.71
CA ASP A 337 8.09 15.84 -8.49
C ASP A 337 8.31 14.64 -7.57
N VAL A 338 7.77 13.48 -7.95
CA VAL A 338 7.80 12.27 -7.11
C VAL A 338 8.64 11.20 -7.77
N CYS A 339 9.63 10.70 -7.03
CA CYS A 339 10.43 9.54 -7.38
C CYS A 339 10.19 8.39 -6.42
N LYS A 340 10.50 7.18 -6.87
CA LYS A 340 10.55 6.00 -5.99
C LYS A 340 11.90 5.99 -5.28
N ASP A 341 11.88 5.74 -3.98
CA ASP A 341 13.09 5.50 -3.19
C ASP A 341 13.61 4.07 -3.44
N TYR A 342 14.70 3.93 -4.17
CA TYR A 342 15.35 2.64 -4.46
C TYR A 342 16.44 2.29 -3.45
N SER A 343 16.87 3.22 -2.59
CA SER A 343 17.91 2.97 -1.57
C SER A 343 17.53 1.82 -0.63
N ARG A 344 16.23 1.55 -0.47
CA ARG A 344 15.68 0.41 0.29
C ARG A 344 16.06 -0.96 -0.26
N TYR A 345 16.54 -1.03 -1.50
CA TYR A 345 17.06 -2.26 -2.09
C TYR A 345 18.56 -2.46 -1.83
N SER A 346 19.24 -1.47 -1.24
CA SER A 346 20.66 -1.53 -0.94
C SER A 346 20.99 -2.75 -0.08
N GLY A 347 21.94 -3.57 -0.54
CA GLY A 347 22.37 -4.79 0.14
C GLY A 347 21.39 -5.96 0.08
N LEU A 348 20.18 -5.78 -0.46
CA LEU A 348 19.20 -6.85 -0.59
C LEU A 348 19.45 -7.69 -1.84
N SER A 349 19.31 -9.02 -1.72
CA SER A 349 19.19 -9.89 -2.89
C SER A 349 17.76 -9.87 -3.43
N LEU A 350 17.62 -9.51 -4.70
CA LEU A 350 16.33 -9.46 -5.39
C LEU A 350 15.68 -10.83 -5.53
N ARG A 351 16.43 -11.92 -5.41
CA ARG A 351 15.89 -13.29 -5.25
C ARG A 351 14.86 -13.37 -4.14
N TYR A 352 15.09 -12.70 -3.00
CA TYR A 352 14.16 -12.71 -1.86
C TYR A 352 13.01 -11.70 -2.00
N CYS A 353 13.04 -10.85 -3.02
CA CYS A 353 11.96 -9.90 -3.31
C CYS A 353 10.85 -10.49 -4.19
N MET A 354 10.98 -11.75 -4.64
CA MET A 354 10.03 -12.40 -5.54
C MET A 354 9.88 -13.89 -5.22
N THR A 355 8.64 -14.35 -5.03
CA THR A 355 8.33 -15.79 -5.00
C THR A 355 8.01 -16.27 -6.41
N LEU A 356 8.80 -17.22 -6.92
CA LEU A 356 8.52 -17.99 -8.13
C LEU A 356 7.79 -19.27 -7.72
N GLY A 357 6.69 -19.60 -8.40
CA GLY A 357 5.91 -20.81 -8.11
C GLY A 357 6.54 -22.07 -8.72
N SER A 358 6.08 -23.24 -8.27
CA SER A 358 6.42 -24.53 -8.85
C SER A 358 5.38 -24.92 -9.89
N PHE A 359 5.69 -24.77 -11.17
CA PHE A 359 4.86 -25.25 -12.29
C PHE A 359 5.75 -25.79 -13.42
N HIS A 360 5.18 -26.64 -14.27
CA HIS A 360 5.86 -27.29 -15.39
C HIS A 360 6.45 -26.31 -16.43
N SER A 361 5.93 -25.08 -16.53
CA SER A 361 6.39 -24.06 -17.50
C SER A 361 7.07 -22.85 -16.82
N ALA A 362 8.32 -23.04 -16.37
CA ALA A 362 9.06 -22.01 -15.63
C ALA A 362 9.23 -20.67 -16.39
N GLY A 363 9.46 -20.72 -17.70
CA GLY A 363 9.55 -19.51 -18.53
C GLY A 363 8.25 -18.70 -18.57
N LEU A 364 7.09 -19.37 -18.65
CA LEU A 364 5.78 -18.71 -18.65
C LEU A 364 5.47 -18.10 -17.29
N GLN A 365 5.80 -18.79 -16.20
CA GLN A 365 5.67 -18.23 -14.86
C GLN A 365 6.53 -16.99 -14.66
N MET A 366 7.80 -17.05 -15.08
CA MET A 366 8.70 -15.90 -15.05
C MET A 366 8.10 -14.72 -15.80
N ARG A 367 7.60 -14.95 -17.03
CA ARG A 367 6.91 -13.94 -17.83
C ARG A 367 5.72 -13.32 -17.08
N THR A 368 4.79 -14.15 -16.60
CA THR A 368 3.59 -13.69 -15.89
C THR A 368 3.96 -12.89 -14.63
N LYS A 369 4.91 -13.39 -13.84
CA LYS A 369 5.36 -12.73 -12.61
C LYS A 369 6.01 -11.39 -12.88
N LEU A 370 6.92 -11.32 -13.86
CA LEU A 370 7.61 -10.08 -14.22
C LEU A 370 6.63 -9.03 -14.76
N MET A 371 5.68 -9.43 -15.61
CA MET A 371 4.63 -8.52 -16.11
C MET A 371 3.73 -8.01 -14.99
N SER A 372 3.33 -8.88 -14.06
CA SER A 372 2.53 -8.53 -12.89
C SER A 372 3.23 -7.50 -12.00
N ILE A 373 4.52 -7.70 -11.74
CA ILE A 373 5.34 -6.78 -10.95
C ILE A 373 5.51 -5.44 -11.68
N LEU A 374 5.81 -5.47 -12.98
CA LEU A 374 5.96 -4.25 -13.78
C LEU A 374 4.68 -3.42 -13.71
N ARG A 375 3.50 -4.06 -13.84
CA ARG A 375 2.20 -3.39 -13.68
C ARG A 375 2.03 -2.78 -12.29
N LEU A 376 2.27 -3.56 -11.24
CA LEU A 376 2.08 -3.13 -9.86
C LEU A 376 2.98 -1.93 -9.52
N LYS A 377 4.19 -1.87 -10.09
CA LYS A 377 5.16 -0.82 -9.82
C LYS A 377 5.07 0.39 -10.78
N SER A 378 4.45 0.22 -11.95
CA SER A 378 4.16 1.29 -12.91
C SER A 378 2.94 2.11 -12.49
N HIS A 379 3.06 2.86 -11.39
CA HIS A 379 1.95 3.64 -10.86
C HIS A 379 1.89 5.04 -11.50
N THR A 380 0.67 5.54 -11.76
CA THR A 380 0.42 6.89 -12.34
C THR A 380 1.12 8.01 -11.58
N LEU A 381 1.26 7.90 -10.25
CA LEU A 381 2.03 8.81 -9.40
C LEU A 381 3.40 9.20 -9.98
N PHE A 382 4.10 8.25 -10.62
CA PHE A 382 5.46 8.46 -11.15
C PHE A 382 5.48 8.83 -12.64
N LEU A 383 4.37 8.60 -13.34
CA LEU A 383 4.28 8.64 -14.81
C LEU A 383 3.45 9.83 -15.31
N ASP A 384 2.62 10.43 -14.45
CA ASP A 384 1.74 11.53 -14.79
C ASP A 384 2.52 12.84 -14.97
N LEU A 385 2.51 13.36 -16.20
CA LEU A 385 3.16 14.59 -16.63
C LEU A 385 2.44 15.86 -16.14
N LYS A 386 1.21 15.75 -15.61
CA LYS A 386 0.55 16.88 -14.95
C LYS A 386 1.19 17.16 -13.59
N ASN A 387 1.55 16.10 -12.88
CA ASN A 387 2.14 16.19 -11.54
C ASN A 387 3.68 16.18 -11.57
N ASN A 388 4.29 15.61 -12.60
CA ASN A 388 5.73 15.44 -12.69
C ASN A 388 6.31 16.15 -13.91
N SER A 389 7.50 16.71 -13.78
CA SER A 389 8.30 17.18 -14.90
C SER A 389 8.65 16.02 -15.85
N ILE A 390 8.86 16.34 -17.12
CA ILE A 390 9.22 15.33 -18.13
C ILE A 390 10.53 14.65 -17.75
N GLU A 391 11.52 15.41 -17.27
CA GLU A 391 12.83 14.92 -16.84
C GLU A 391 12.66 13.85 -15.74
N VAL A 392 11.79 14.10 -14.76
CA VAL A 392 11.52 13.15 -13.67
C VAL A 392 10.73 11.94 -14.16
N VAL A 393 9.76 12.11 -15.05
CA VAL A 393 9.04 10.96 -15.64
C VAL A 393 10.00 10.03 -16.39
N TYR A 394 10.91 10.56 -17.20
CA TYR A 394 11.94 9.77 -17.87
C TYR A 394 12.85 9.03 -16.86
N ARG A 395 13.29 9.72 -15.79
CA ARG A 395 14.11 9.13 -14.73
C ARG A 395 13.36 8.00 -14.00
N ASN A 396 12.09 8.22 -13.66
CA ASN A 396 11.24 7.21 -13.03
C ASN A 396 11.06 5.98 -13.92
N ILE A 397 10.82 6.17 -15.21
CA ILE A 397 10.72 5.08 -16.19
C ILE A 397 12.05 4.31 -16.23
N TYR A 398 13.18 5.01 -16.33
CA TYR A 398 14.51 4.38 -16.34
C TYR A 398 14.74 3.52 -15.10
N SER A 399 14.61 4.09 -13.90
CA SER A 399 14.85 3.37 -12.64
C SER A 399 13.90 2.18 -12.44
N LEU A 400 12.64 2.32 -12.87
CA LEU A 400 11.68 1.23 -12.85
C LEU A 400 12.12 0.07 -13.76
N LEU A 401 12.52 0.38 -14.99
CA LEU A 401 12.95 -0.61 -15.98
C LEU A 401 14.31 -1.21 -15.64
N LEU A 402 15.21 -0.46 -15.01
CA LEU A 402 16.48 -0.96 -14.49
C LEU A 402 16.24 -1.99 -13.39
N LEU A 403 15.39 -1.69 -12.41
CA LEU A 403 15.03 -2.69 -11.38
C LEU A 403 14.33 -3.90 -12.00
N GLN A 404 13.54 -3.70 -13.06
CA GLN A 404 12.90 -4.78 -13.78
C GLN A 404 13.90 -5.68 -14.52
N ALA A 405 14.96 -5.11 -15.10
CA ALA A 405 16.06 -5.86 -15.72
C ALA A 405 16.83 -6.70 -14.67
N TYR A 406 17.07 -6.14 -13.49
CA TYR A 406 17.64 -6.89 -12.37
C TYR A 406 16.75 -8.05 -11.93
N ARG A 407 15.42 -7.84 -11.82
CA ARG A 407 14.47 -8.92 -11.54
C ARG A 407 14.45 -9.98 -12.63
N PHE A 408 14.54 -9.57 -13.90
CA PHE A 408 14.66 -10.50 -15.01
C PHE A 408 15.90 -11.39 -14.85
N HIS A 409 17.05 -10.80 -14.53
CA HIS A 409 18.28 -11.57 -14.29
C HIS A 409 18.13 -12.56 -13.13
N ALA A 410 17.64 -12.09 -11.98
CA ALA A 410 17.41 -12.94 -10.81
C ALA A 410 16.46 -14.11 -11.13
N CYS A 411 15.38 -13.88 -11.87
CA CYS A 411 14.49 -14.95 -12.32
C CYS A 411 15.18 -15.91 -13.30
N ALA A 412 15.94 -15.39 -14.27
CA ALA A 412 16.63 -16.18 -15.28
C ALA A 412 17.68 -17.13 -14.67
N GLN A 413 18.35 -16.72 -13.59
CA GLN A 413 19.30 -17.56 -12.85
C GLN A 413 18.62 -18.71 -12.08
N ASN A 414 17.33 -18.55 -11.72
CA ASN A 414 16.57 -19.54 -10.98
C ASN A 414 15.70 -20.42 -11.89
N LEU A 415 15.92 -20.39 -13.21
CA LEU A 415 15.23 -21.29 -14.14
C LEU A 415 15.74 -22.74 -13.97
N PRO A 416 14.87 -23.75 -14.17
CA PRO A 416 15.27 -25.15 -14.10
C PRO A 416 16.44 -25.49 -15.02
N PHE A 417 17.20 -26.51 -14.65
CA PHE A 417 18.34 -26.98 -15.44
C PHE A 417 17.92 -27.22 -16.91
N GLY A 418 18.72 -26.69 -17.83
CA GLY A 418 18.47 -26.82 -19.27
C GLY A 418 17.43 -25.86 -19.85
N GLN A 419 16.72 -25.05 -19.06
CA GLN A 419 15.82 -23.99 -19.54
C GLN A 419 16.49 -22.61 -19.48
N THR A 420 17.72 -22.50 -19.99
CA THR A 420 18.51 -21.26 -19.91
C THR A 420 18.14 -20.26 -21.00
N VAL A 421 18.49 -18.98 -20.79
CA VAL A 421 18.26 -17.93 -21.78
C VAL A 421 18.98 -18.18 -23.09
N ALA A 422 20.20 -18.71 -23.04
CA ALA A 422 20.99 -19.06 -24.23
C ALA A 422 20.34 -20.14 -25.11
N LYS A 423 19.55 -21.05 -24.54
CA LYS A 423 18.89 -22.12 -25.31
C LYS A 423 17.62 -21.66 -26.03
N ASN A 424 17.00 -20.56 -25.60
CA ASN A 424 15.80 -20.03 -26.24
C ASN A 424 15.79 -18.48 -26.24
N PRO A 425 16.77 -17.82 -26.87
CA PRO A 425 16.92 -16.37 -26.80
C PRO A 425 15.73 -15.61 -27.41
N VAL A 426 15.03 -16.22 -28.38
CA VAL A 426 13.86 -15.62 -29.03
C VAL A 426 12.72 -15.45 -28.04
N TYR A 427 12.43 -16.46 -27.20
CA TYR A 427 11.38 -16.37 -26.19
C TYR A 427 11.64 -15.25 -25.17
N PHE A 428 12.87 -15.17 -24.66
CA PHE A 428 13.24 -14.14 -23.69
C PHE A 428 13.29 -12.75 -24.31
N LEU A 429 13.71 -12.62 -25.57
CA LEU A 429 13.63 -11.35 -26.29
C LEU A 429 12.18 -10.90 -26.49
N GLN A 430 11.28 -11.81 -26.86
CA GLN A 430 9.86 -11.52 -26.95
C GLN A 430 9.29 -11.04 -25.61
N MET A 431 9.69 -11.67 -24.51
CA MET A 431 9.33 -11.24 -23.16
C MET A 431 9.75 -9.79 -22.88
N ILE A 432 10.97 -9.40 -23.28
CA ILE A 432 11.50 -8.04 -23.13
C ILE A 432 10.72 -7.05 -24.02
N TRP A 433 10.41 -7.42 -25.26
CA TRP A 433 9.57 -6.60 -26.15
C TRP A 433 8.17 -6.38 -25.60
N ASP A 434 7.57 -7.41 -25.02
CA ASP A 434 6.24 -7.31 -24.42
C ASP A 434 6.25 -6.39 -23.19
N MET A 435 7.31 -6.42 -22.38
CA MET A 435 7.50 -5.44 -21.29
C MET A 435 7.60 -4.01 -21.83
N ALA A 436 8.29 -3.79 -22.95
CA ALA A 436 8.42 -2.47 -23.57
C ALA A 436 7.09 -1.95 -24.11
N GLY A 437 6.35 -2.80 -24.82
CA GLY A 437 5.01 -2.50 -25.32
C GLY A 437 4.03 -2.21 -24.18
N PHE A 438 4.15 -2.95 -23.07
CA PHE A 438 3.33 -2.75 -21.89
C PHE A 438 3.65 -1.46 -21.13
N ALA A 439 4.93 -1.17 -20.88
CA ALA A 439 5.35 0.09 -20.25
C ALA A 439 4.83 1.29 -21.05
N ASN A 440 4.97 1.26 -22.38
CA ASN A 440 4.41 2.28 -23.27
C ASN A 440 2.90 2.45 -23.12
N ARG A 441 2.16 1.35 -23.02
CA ARG A 441 0.70 1.38 -22.84
C ARG A 441 0.34 2.02 -21.51
N LEU A 442 1.00 1.65 -20.42
CA LEU A 442 0.73 2.20 -19.09
C LEU A 442 0.99 3.69 -19.02
N ILE A 443 2.10 4.17 -19.57
CA ILE A 443 2.42 5.60 -19.54
C ILE A 443 1.37 6.41 -20.33
N ARG A 444 0.89 5.88 -21.46
CA ARG A 444 -0.19 6.50 -22.24
C ARG A 444 -1.52 6.51 -21.51
N ILE A 445 -1.82 5.46 -20.74
CA ILE A 445 -3.01 5.42 -19.87
C ILE A 445 -2.91 6.47 -18.75
N SER A 446 -1.74 6.61 -18.13
CA SER A 446 -1.48 7.59 -17.07
C SER A 446 -1.56 9.04 -17.56
N ASN A 447 -1.41 9.28 -18.87
CA ASN A 447 -1.36 10.61 -19.47
C ASN A 447 -2.43 10.80 -20.56
N LYS A 448 -3.60 10.15 -20.41
CA LYS A 448 -4.73 10.31 -21.34
C LYS A 448 -5.11 11.80 -21.47
N GLY A 449 -5.32 12.25 -22.70
CA GLY A 449 -5.67 13.63 -23.02
C GLY A 449 -4.46 14.55 -23.26
N LEU A 450 -3.23 14.09 -23.04
CA LEU A 450 -2.02 14.81 -23.48
C LEU A 450 -1.57 14.31 -24.86
N CYS A 451 -1.04 15.22 -25.69
CA CYS A 451 -0.42 14.84 -26.96
C CYS A 451 0.99 14.24 -26.69
N LEU A 452 1.02 12.95 -26.40
CA LEU A 452 2.27 12.20 -26.13
C LEU A 452 2.99 11.77 -27.41
N GLY A 453 2.36 11.97 -28.56
CA GLY A 453 2.87 11.63 -29.89
C GLY A 453 2.31 10.35 -30.47
N SER A 454 2.02 10.41 -31.76
CA SER A 454 1.60 9.30 -32.61
C SER A 454 2.82 8.76 -33.39
N LYS A 455 2.60 7.75 -34.25
CA LYS A 455 3.64 7.14 -35.11
C LYS A 455 4.44 8.15 -35.95
N ASN A 456 3.97 9.40 -36.06
CA ASN A 456 4.60 10.50 -36.79
C ASN A 456 5.20 11.53 -35.81
N GLN A 457 6.30 11.16 -35.15
CA GLN A 457 7.39 11.99 -34.61
C GLN A 457 7.13 13.25 -33.75
N THR A 458 5.92 13.65 -33.40
CA THR A 458 5.69 14.85 -32.55
C THR A 458 4.91 14.50 -31.29
N GLY A 459 5.60 14.50 -30.15
CA GLY A 459 5.00 14.25 -28.85
C GLY A 459 5.98 14.32 -27.70
N VAL A 460 5.49 14.72 -26.53
CA VAL A 460 6.30 14.95 -25.33
C VAL A 460 6.97 13.66 -24.84
N LEU A 461 6.36 12.49 -25.08
CA LEU A 461 6.90 11.18 -24.70
C LEU A 461 6.72 10.13 -25.81
N GLN A 462 7.68 10.09 -26.74
CA GLN A 462 7.68 9.16 -27.87
C GLN A 462 7.79 7.70 -27.43
N ARG A 463 7.16 6.79 -28.20
CA ARG A 463 7.15 5.35 -27.90
C ARG A 463 8.56 4.77 -27.89
N GLU A 464 9.33 5.19 -28.88
CA GLU A 464 10.71 4.82 -29.13
C GLU A 464 11.62 5.22 -27.97
N ALA A 465 11.29 6.30 -27.25
CA ALA A 465 12.08 6.78 -26.13
C ALA A 465 11.96 5.85 -24.91
N VAL A 466 10.74 5.38 -24.62
CA VAL A 466 10.48 4.37 -23.57
C VAL A 466 11.11 3.03 -23.94
N GLU A 467 11.00 2.61 -25.21
CA GLU A 467 11.65 1.40 -25.72
C GLU A 467 13.18 1.50 -25.59
N LEU A 468 13.76 2.68 -25.85
CA LEU A 468 15.19 2.91 -25.72
C LEU A 468 15.64 2.88 -24.25
N LEU A 469 14.89 3.51 -23.34
CA LEU A 469 15.16 3.40 -21.89
C LEU A 469 15.16 1.95 -21.42
N LEU A 470 14.23 1.12 -21.93
CA LEU A 470 14.21 -0.30 -21.63
C LEU A 470 15.46 -1.00 -22.16
N CYS A 471 15.81 -0.77 -23.43
CA CYS A 471 17.03 -1.34 -24.02
C CYS A 471 18.27 -0.99 -23.20
N LEU A 472 18.43 0.28 -22.82
CA LEU A 472 19.55 0.77 -22.02
C LEU A 472 19.58 0.08 -20.65
N SER A 473 18.43 0.02 -19.97
CA SER A 473 18.29 -0.64 -18.66
C SER A 473 18.70 -2.11 -18.69
N PHE A 474 18.24 -2.86 -19.69
CA PHE A 474 18.59 -4.27 -19.84
C PHE A 474 20.06 -4.45 -20.24
N LEU A 475 20.59 -3.63 -21.14
CA LEU A 475 22.01 -3.71 -21.50
C LEU A 475 22.92 -3.44 -20.31
N VAL A 476 22.55 -2.52 -19.40
CA VAL A 476 23.31 -2.24 -18.18
C VAL A 476 23.42 -3.48 -17.27
N VAL A 477 22.33 -4.22 -17.07
CA VAL A 477 22.33 -5.43 -16.22
C VAL A 477 22.95 -6.62 -16.94
N LEU A 478 22.50 -6.93 -18.16
CA LEU A 478 22.93 -8.13 -18.89
C LEU A 478 24.42 -8.08 -19.26
N SER A 479 24.99 -6.89 -19.47
CA SER A 479 26.42 -6.73 -19.77
C SER A 479 27.36 -7.12 -18.63
N GLN A 480 26.85 -7.22 -17.39
CA GLN A 480 27.59 -7.75 -16.24
C GLN A 480 27.66 -9.28 -16.26
N HIS A 481 26.85 -9.93 -17.09
CA HIS A 481 26.72 -11.39 -17.19
C HIS A 481 26.81 -11.87 -18.65
N ARG A 482 27.75 -11.30 -19.42
CA ARG A 482 27.88 -11.52 -20.87
C ARG A 482 27.81 -12.98 -21.34
N PRO A 483 28.45 -13.96 -20.66
CA PRO A 483 28.40 -15.36 -21.10
C PRO A 483 26.97 -15.92 -21.15
N LEU A 484 26.07 -15.45 -20.29
CA LEU A 484 24.69 -15.94 -20.20
C LEU A 484 23.75 -15.29 -21.23
N TYR A 485 24.09 -14.10 -21.72
CA TYR A 485 23.17 -13.24 -22.47
C TYR A 485 23.71 -12.74 -23.82
N ARG A 486 24.80 -13.33 -24.33
CA ARG A 486 25.47 -12.90 -25.57
C ARG A 486 24.50 -12.64 -26.74
N ASP A 487 23.65 -13.61 -27.07
CA ASP A 487 22.72 -13.51 -28.21
C ASP A 487 21.62 -12.47 -27.99
N LEU A 488 21.16 -12.36 -26.74
CA LEU A 488 20.14 -11.39 -26.35
C LEU A 488 20.70 -9.96 -26.44
N MET A 489 21.92 -9.74 -25.94
CA MET A 489 22.62 -8.47 -26.00
C MET A 489 22.86 -8.01 -27.45
N ALA A 490 23.28 -8.91 -28.34
CA ALA A 490 23.49 -8.57 -29.75
C ALA A 490 22.22 -8.01 -30.40
N ARG A 491 21.07 -8.65 -30.14
CA ARG A 491 19.76 -8.19 -30.64
C ARG A 491 19.32 -6.87 -29.99
N LEU A 492 19.56 -6.70 -28.68
CA LEU A 492 19.29 -5.43 -27.98
C LEU A 492 20.16 -4.28 -28.50
N HIS A 493 21.42 -4.50 -28.84
CA HIS A 493 22.28 -3.48 -29.44
C HIS A 493 21.81 -3.05 -30.84
N THR A 494 21.30 -3.99 -31.65
CA THR A 494 20.70 -3.67 -32.95
C THR A 494 19.41 -2.87 -32.77
N TRP A 495 18.55 -3.27 -31.82
CA TRP A 495 17.33 -2.53 -31.51
C TRP A 495 17.62 -1.12 -30.98
N LYS A 496 18.58 -0.97 -30.06
CA LYS A 496 19.09 0.31 -29.56
C LYS A 496 19.49 1.26 -30.70
N ARG A 497 20.35 0.80 -31.63
CA ARG A 497 20.82 1.62 -32.77
C ARG A 497 19.67 2.06 -33.68
N SER A 498 18.69 1.19 -33.90
CA SER A 498 17.49 1.51 -34.68
C SER A 498 16.64 2.59 -33.99
N LEU A 499 16.43 2.49 -32.68
CA LEU A 499 15.68 3.48 -31.90
C LEU A 499 16.39 4.83 -31.85
N GLU A 500 17.72 4.85 -31.67
CA GLU A 500 18.51 6.09 -31.67
C GLU A 500 18.42 6.85 -32.99
N ARG A 501 18.28 6.15 -34.13
CA ARG A 501 18.08 6.77 -35.45
C ARG A 501 16.66 7.31 -35.67
N ARG A 502 15.67 6.74 -34.98
CA ARG A 502 14.25 7.10 -35.13
C ARG A 502 13.82 8.25 -34.22
N LEU A 503 14.56 8.46 -33.13
CA LEU A 503 14.34 9.54 -32.19
C LEU A 503 14.97 10.84 -32.69
N GLY A 504 14.25 11.95 -32.53
CA GLY A 504 14.84 13.28 -32.73
C GLY A 504 15.82 13.65 -31.61
N ASP A 505 16.70 14.62 -31.89
CA ASP A 505 17.82 15.00 -31.01
C ASP A 505 17.38 15.34 -29.58
N LEU A 506 16.27 16.07 -29.41
CA LEU A 506 15.76 16.46 -28.10
C LEU A 506 15.30 15.24 -27.27
N SER A 507 14.51 14.35 -27.88
CA SER A 507 14.04 13.13 -27.21
C SER A 507 15.21 12.23 -26.82
N LEU A 508 16.20 12.11 -27.71
CA LEU A 508 17.40 11.34 -27.47
C LEU A 508 18.25 11.94 -26.34
N ALA A 509 18.36 13.27 -26.28
CA ALA A 509 19.04 13.97 -25.20
C ALA A 509 18.37 13.70 -23.84
N ARG A 510 17.02 13.76 -23.77
CA ARG A 510 16.27 13.42 -22.55
C ARG A 510 16.47 11.97 -22.10
N VAL A 511 16.46 11.02 -23.04
CA VAL A 511 16.77 9.61 -22.74
C VAL A 511 18.17 9.46 -22.16
N ARG A 512 19.17 10.12 -22.77
CA ARG A 512 20.56 10.10 -22.30
C ARG A 512 20.71 10.74 -20.92
N GLN A 513 20.03 11.86 -20.67
CA GLN A 513 20.01 12.51 -19.37
C GLN A 513 19.44 11.59 -18.29
N ALA A 514 18.28 10.96 -18.55
CA ALA A 514 17.63 10.10 -17.57
C ALA A 514 18.37 8.77 -17.30
N SER A 515 19.17 8.30 -18.27
CA SER A 515 20.00 7.11 -18.14
C SER A 515 21.46 7.42 -17.74
N SER A 516 21.73 8.66 -17.31
CA SER A 516 23.03 9.10 -16.79
C SER A 516 22.92 9.46 -15.31
N PRO A 517 23.73 8.86 -14.41
CA PRO A 517 24.67 7.78 -14.69
C PRO A 517 23.96 6.47 -15.08
N LYS A 518 24.65 5.62 -15.86
CA LYS A 518 24.11 4.30 -16.29
C LYS A 518 23.66 3.45 -15.11
N MET A 519 24.40 3.50 -14.00
CA MET A 519 24.04 2.89 -12.74
C MET A 519 23.87 3.99 -11.70
N PRO A 520 22.63 4.34 -11.31
CA PRO A 520 22.40 5.27 -10.21
C PRO A 520 22.97 4.72 -8.89
N SER A 521 23.37 5.60 -7.99
CA SER A 521 23.97 5.25 -6.68
C SER A 521 23.15 4.22 -5.92
N ASP A 522 21.83 4.37 -5.92
CA ASP A 522 20.89 3.53 -5.18
C ASP A 522 20.83 2.09 -5.70
N PHE A 523 21.38 1.83 -6.89
CA PHE A 523 21.41 0.53 -7.52
C PHE A 523 22.75 -0.20 -7.35
N LEU A 524 23.82 0.50 -6.96
CA LEU A 524 25.18 -0.06 -6.93
C LEU A 524 25.33 -1.24 -5.97
N THR A 525 24.59 -1.24 -4.86
CA THR A 525 24.67 -2.24 -3.80
C THR A 525 23.58 -3.30 -3.89
N ILE A 526 22.72 -3.24 -4.91
CA ILE A 526 21.66 -4.24 -5.11
C ILE A 526 22.31 -5.54 -5.56
N ARG A 527 21.98 -6.64 -4.87
CA ARG A 527 22.43 -7.98 -5.23
C ARG A 527 21.36 -8.65 -6.09
N SER A 528 21.74 -9.22 -7.23
CA SER A 528 20.83 -9.99 -8.11
C SER A 528 20.81 -11.46 -7.74
#